data_AF-A0A3M9LRF9-F1
#
_entry.id   AF-A0A3M9LRF9-F1
#
_cell.length_a   1.000
_cell.length_b   1.000
_cell.length_c   1.000
_cell.angle_alpha   90.00
_cell.angle_beta   90.00
_cell.angle_gamma   90.00
#
_symmetry.space_group_name_H-M   'P 1'
#
loop_
_entity.id
_entity.type
_entity.pdbx_description
1 polymer ?
#
loop_
_entity_poly.entity_id
_entity_poly.type
_entity_poly.pdbx_seq_one_letter_code
_entity_poly.pdbx_strand_id
1 'polypeptide(L)'
;MTGRKQTAKYAIIGEYSEGKTLLMTAIGYRDYLRGIPVFSNYHLEYPHTHISSMDDLETVSDGTVLLDEAWYSFDSRSFSSKTNKGGSYLLSKLSKRNCDLYLNMQSMDLIDNRFRDRLQAILIPQKFVHPSSNVPFALEVSIMQKDKWGSYTIIPSKLYFDVSEILSLYDTSEELNPLTYTAD
;
A
#
# COMPACT_ATOMS: atom_id res chain seq x y z
N MET A 1 30.25 6.02 5.89
CA MET A 1 29.28 5.89 4.78
C MET A 1 28.10 5.08 5.30
N THR A 2 27.04 5.76 5.75
CA THR A 2 25.77 5.10 6.07
C THR A 2 25.11 4.70 4.75
N GLY A 3 25.11 3.40 4.46
CA GLY A 3 24.46 2.85 3.28
C GLY A 3 22.97 3.21 3.32
N ARG A 4 22.44 3.65 2.18
CA ARG A 4 21.01 3.96 2.05
C ARG A 4 20.20 2.69 2.33
N LYS A 5 19.28 2.74 3.28
CA LYS A 5 18.36 1.64 3.57
C LYS A 5 17.54 1.34 2.31
N GLN A 6 17.45 0.07 1.94
CA GLN A 6 16.58 -0.36 0.85
C GLN A 6 15.14 -0.20 1.29
N THR A 7 14.39 0.67 0.60
CA THR A 7 12.96 0.88 0.86
C THR A 7 12.12 -0.09 0.05
N ALA A 8 11.07 -0.64 0.67
CA ALA A 8 10.06 -1.48 0.07
C ALA A 8 9.03 -0.65 -0.72
N LYS A 9 8.61 -1.13 -1.90
CA LYS A 9 7.51 -0.54 -2.69
C LYS A 9 6.67 -1.65 -3.28
N TYR A 10 5.54 -1.92 -2.65
CA TYR A 10 4.69 -3.03 -3.01
C TYR A 10 3.28 -2.57 -3.36
N ALA A 11 2.76 -3.09 -4.47
CA ALA A 11 1.34 -3.04 -4.74
C ALA A 11 0.66 -4.25 -4.10
N ILE A 12 -0.52 -4.06 -3.53
CA ILE A 12 -1.39 -5.13 -3.04
C ILE A 12 -2.59 -5.18 -3.99
N ILE A 13 -2.73 -6.26 -4.76
CA ILE A 13 -3.79 -6.39 -5.76
C ILE A 13 -4.66 -7.62 -5.49
N GLY A 14 -5.88 -7.58 -6.01
CA GLY A 14 -6.88 -8.63 -5.84
C GLY A 14 -8.28 -8.08 -6.05
N GLU A 15 -9.26 -8.96 -6.16
CA GLU A 15 -10.68 -8.62 -6.25
C GLU A 15 -11.18 -7.94 -4.96
N TYR A 16 -12.37 -7.35 -5.05
CA TYR A 16 -13.03 -6.77 -3.88
C TYR A 16 -13.16 -7.80 -2.75
N SER A 17 -12.93 -7.34 -1.51
CA SER A 17 -13.09 -8.16 -0.30
C SER A 17 -12.13 -9.36 -0.12
N GLU A 18 -11.06 -9.44 -0.93
CA GLU A 18 -10.01 -10.49 -0.81
C GLU A 18 -9.01 -10.28 0.34
N GLY A 19 -9.11 -9.18 1.09
CA GLY A 19 -8.24 -8.89 2.23
C GLY A 19 -7.04 -8.00 1.91
N LYS A 20 -7.15 -7.14 0.88
CA LYS A 20 -6.12 -6.14 0.53
C LYS A 20 -5.86 -5.15 1.67
N THR A 21 -6.91 -4.46 2.14
CA THR A 21 -6.81 -3.56 3.28
C THR A 21 -6.36 -4.31 4.53
N LEU A 22 -6.91 -5.50 4.80
CA LEU A 22 -6.50 -6.35 5.91
C LEU A 22 -4.99 -6.67 5.92
N LEU A 23 -4.43 -7.04 4.77
CA LEU A 23 -2.99 -7.26 4.64
C LEU A 23 -2.20 -5.98 4.92
N MET A 24 -2.66 -4.86 4.37
CA MET A 24 -2.02 -3.56 4.52
C MET A 24 -2.03 -3.10 5.99
N THR A 25 -3.15 -3.28 6.69
CA THR A 25 -3.31 -3.05 8.12
C THR A 25 -2.41 -3.96 8.93
N ALA A 26 -2.31 -5.25 8.59
CA ALA A 26 -1.43 -6.20 9.28
C ALA A 26 0.06 -5.80 9.16
N ILE A 27 0.47 -5.33 7.98
CA ILE A 27 1.83 -4.82 7.74
C ILE A 27 2.08 -3.55 8.54
N GLY A 28 1.15 -2.60 8.51
CA GLY A 28 1.22 -1.37 9.31
C GLY A 28 1.33 -1.65 10.80
N TYR A 29 0.49 -2.54 11.33
CA TYR A 29 0.48 -2.88 12.74
C TYR A 29 1.78 -3.55 13.17
N ARG A 30 2.34 -4.46 12.35
CA ARG A 30 3.66 -5.05 12.58
C ARG A 30 4.75 -3.97 12.70
N ASP A 31 4.72 -2.96 11.84
CA ASP A 31 5.72 -1.90 11.82
C ASP A 31 5.53 -0.92 12.99
N TYR A 32 4.29 -0.59 13.34
CA TYR A 32 3.95 0.11 14.57
C TYR A 32 4.52 -0.59 15.82
N LEU A 33 4.33 -1.91 15.95
CA LEU A 33 4.87 -2.70 17.05
C LEU A 33 6.41 -2.70 17.10
N ARG A 34 7.08 -2.39 15.98
CA ARG A 34 8.54 -2.24 15.90
C ARG A 34 9.01 -0.81 16.16
N GLY A 35 8.10 0.11 16.48
CA GLY A 35 8.38 1.53 16.67
C GLY A 35 8.64 2.29 15.37
N ILE A 36 8.22 1.74 14.22
CA ILE A 36 8.31 2.41 12.93
C ILE A 36 7.05 3.28 12.76
N PRO A 37 7.18 4.59 12.47
CA PRO A 37 6.04 5.45 12.18
C PRO A 37 5.18 4.92 11.04
N VAL A 38 3.86 4.93 11.22
CA VAL A 38 2.88 4.54 10.20
C VAL A 38 2.12 5.75 9.71
N PHE A 39 1.98 5.87 8.40
CA PHE A 39 1.21 6.90 7.72
C PHE A 39 0.14 6.23 6.86
N SER A 40 -1.12 6.64 6.95
CA SER A 40 -2.22 6.03 6.18
C SER A 40 -3.23 7.07 5.70
N ASN A 41 -3.88 6.82 4.56
CA ASN A 41 -5.00 7.64 4.06
C ASN A 41 -6.39 7.10 4.47
N TYR A 42 -6.40 6.11 5.35
CA TYR A 42 -7.59 5.48 5.90
C TYR A 42 -7.38 5.31 7.41
N HIS A 43 -8.48 5.15 8.14
CA HIS A 43 -8.48 5.10 9.58
C HIS A 43 -7.89 3.79 10.12
N LEU A 44 -7.06 3.92 11.15
CA LEU A 44 -6.46 2.82 11.89
C LEU A 44 -6.66 3.03 13.40
N GLU A 45 -7.00 1.96 14.11
CA GLU A 45 -7.26 1.98 15.57
C GLU A 45 -5.96 1.90 16.40
N TYR A 46 -4.82 2.18 15.78
CA TYR A 46 -3.52 2.30 16.44
C TYR A 46 -2.80 3.58 16.00
N PRO A 47 -1.82 4.07 16.79
CA PRO A 47 -1.12 5.31 16.48
C PRO A 47 -0.54 5.34 15.06
N HIS A 48 -1.02 6.31 14.27
CA HIS A 48 -0.59 6.59 12.91
C HIS A 48 -0.77 8.09 12.62
N THR A 49 -0.14 8.57 11.55
CA THR A 49 -0.36 9.91 11.01
C THR A 49 -1.27 9.79 9.79
N HIS A 50 -2.44 10.41 9.85
CA HIS A 50 -3.39 10.40 8.74
C HIS A 50 -2.89 11.27 7.57
N ILE A 51 -3.02 10.77 6.34
CA ILE A 51 -2.70 11.42 5.08
C ILE A 51 -4.01 11.82 4.42
N SER A 52 -4.32 13.12 4.43
CA SER A 52 -5.55 13.66 3.83
C SER A 52 -5.32 14.35 2.48
N SER A 53 -4.06 14.68 2.18
CA SER A 53 -3.67 15.41 0.98
C SER A 53 -2.37 14.89 0.38
N MET A 54 -2.08 15.32 -0.85
CA MET A 54 -0.78 15.10 -1.47
C MET A 54 0.34 15.83 -0.72
N ASP A 55 0.04 16.98 -0.09
CA ASP A 55 0.99 17.77 0.69
C ASP A 55 1.42 17.04 1.97
N ASP A 56 0.49 16.36 2.65
CA ASP A 56 0.81 15.50 3.80
C ASP A 56 1.82 14.43 3.39
N LEU A 57 1.56 13.77 2.26
CA LEU A 57 2.43 12.76 1.68
C LEU A 57 3.79 13.33 1.23
N GLU A 58 3.85 14.63 0.94
CA GLU A 58 5.10 15.35 0.70
C GLU A 58 5.90 15.65 1.97
N THR A 59 5.38 15.43 3.18
CA THR A 59 6.11 15.64 4.44
C THR A 59 6.62 14.36 5.10
N VAL A 60 6.05 13.20 4.75
CA VAL A 60 6.39 11.92 5.40
C VAL A 60 7.86 11.52 5.21
N SER A 61 8.45 10.93 6.25
CA SER A 61 9.81 10.39 6.26
C SER A 61 9.96 9.28 7.31
N ASP A 62 10.93 8.40 7.09
CA ASP A 62 11.39 7.37 8.04
C ASP A 62 10.29 6.47 8.60
N GLY A 63 9.43 5.92 7.72
CA GLY A 63 8.33 5.06 8.17
C GLY A 63 7.63 4.27 7.06
N THR A 64 6.49 3.70 7.42
CA THR A 64 5.66 2.88 6.53
C THR A 64 4.45 3.67 6.08
N VAL A 65 4.28 3.82 4.78
CA VAL A 65 3.16 4.51 4.14
C VAL A 65 2.18 3.49 3.58
N LEU A 66 0.91 3.61 3.93
CA LEU A 66 -0.19 2.73 3.54
C LEU A 66 -1.23 3.55 2.76
N LEU A 67 -1.41 3.26 1.48
CA LEU A 67 -2.39 3.95 0.64
C LEU A 67 -3.47 2.98 0.17
N ASP A 68 -4.62 3.03 0.82
CA ASP A 68 -5.82 2.30 0.40
C ASP A 68 -6.46 3.00 -0.81
N GLU A 69 -6.99 2.20 -1.72
CA GLU A 69 -7.57 2.60 -3.00
C GLU A 69 -6.74 3.64 -3.76
N ALA A 70 -5.41 3.45 -3.76
CA ALA A 70 -4.45 4.43 -4.27
C ALA A 70 -4.70 4.82 -5.74
N TRP A 71 -5.39 3.98 -6.50
CA TRP A 71 -5.79 4.27 -7.88
C TRP A 71 -6.68 5.51 -8.01
N TYR A 72 -7.48 5.89 -7.01
CA TYR A 72 -8.25 7.16 -7.04
C TYR A 72 -7.35 8.39 -7.11
N SER A 73 -6.21 8.33 -6.40
CA SER A 73 -5.24 9.43 -6.30
C SER A 73 -4.24 9.43 -7.45
N PHE A 74 -4.03 8.27 -8.08
CA PHE A 74 -3.01 8.05 -9.11
C PHE A 74 -3.59 7.54 -10.46
N ASP A 75 -4.87 7.79 -10.73
CA ASP A 75 -5.58 7.27 -11.91
C ASP A 75 -4.95 7.71 -13.23
N SER A 76 -4.50 6.74 -14.03
CA SER A 76 -3.96 6.91 -15.37
C SER A 76 -4.75 7.84 -16.33
N ARG A 77 -6.06 8.00 -16.14
CA ARG A 77 -6.95 8.73 -17.08
C ARG A 77 -7.00 10.24 -16.85
N SER A 78 -6.72 10.71 -15.63
CA SER A 78 -6.66 12.13 -15.28
C SER A 78 -5.22 12.70 -15.30
N PHE A 79 -4.23 11.85 -15.61
CA PHE A 79 -2.81 12.19 -15.85
C PHE A 79 -2.57 12.90 -17.21
N SER A 80 -3.48 13.73 -17.70
CA SER A 80 -3.29 14.48 -18.96
C SER A 80 -2.90 15.94 -18.76
N SER A 81 -2.98 16.49 -17.54
CA SER A 81 -2.56 17.86 -17.22
C SER A 81 -1.42 17.90 -16.19
N LYS A 82 -0.95 19.09 -15.78
CA LYS A 82 0.32 19.37 -15.05
C LYS A 82 0.58 18.50 -13.79
N THR A 83 -0.42 17.79 -13.27
CA THR A 83 -0.38 16.69 -12.28
C THR A 83 0.50 15.50 -12.70
N ASN A 84 0.82 15.37 -13.99
CA ASN A 84 1.59 14.30 -14.65
C ASN A 84 2.96 13.94 -14.04
N LYS A 85 3.56 14.82 -13.23
CA LYS A 85 4.86 14.56 -12.57
C LYS A 85 4.71 14.03 -11.15
N GLY A 86 3.55 14.19 -10.52
CA GLY A 86 3.33 13.98 -9.09
C GLY A 86 3.57 12.54 -8.63
N GLY A 87 2.76 11.59 -9.09
CA GLY A 87 2.80 10.20 -8.57
C GLY A 87 4.11 9.46 -8.82
N SER A 88 4.71 9.62 -10.00
CA SER A 88 6.04 9.10 -10.27
C SER A 88 7.10 9.73 -9.34
N TYR A 89 7.13 11.06 -9.28
CA TYR A 89 8.12 11.79 -8.48
C TYR A 89 7.99 11.48 -6.98
N LEU A 90 6.76 11.27 -6.52
CA LEU A 90 6.43 10.85 -5.16
C LEU A 90 7.13 9.55 -4.78
N LEU A 91 7.02 8.48 -5.57
CA LEU A 91 7.71 7.21 -5.30
C LEU A 91 9.22 7.39 -5.17
N SER A 92 9.80 8.26 -5.99
CA SER A 92 11.23 8.58 -5.93
C SER A 92 11.59 9.40 -4.69
N LYS A 93 10.72 10.32 -4.27
CA LYS A 93 10.85 11.09 -3.03
C LYS A 93 10.76 10.19 -1.80
N LEU A 94 9.77 9.30 -1.71
CA LEU A 94 9.60 8.35 -0.60
C LEU A 94 10.85 7.50 -0.37
N SER A 95 11.47 6.97 -1.44
CA SER A 95 12.77 6.28 -1.30
C SER A 95 13.92 7.15 -0.82
N LYS A 96 13.90 8.47 -1.09
CA LYS A 96 14.93 9.39 -0.59
C LYS A 96 14.69 9.74 0.88
N ARG A 97 13.47 9.54 1.36
CA ARG A 97 13.02 9.80 2.73
C ARG A 97 12.88 8.54 3.56
N ASN A 98 13.46 7.43 3.10
CA ASN A 98 13.49 6.17 3.84
C ASN A 98 12.09 5.63 4.20
N CYS A 99 11.12 5.82 3.30
CA CYS A 99 9.77 5.30 3.47
C CYS A 99 9.56 3.99 2.72
N ASP A 100 9.02 3.00 3.42
CA ASP A 100 8.42 1.81 2.83
C ASP A 100 7.00 2.17 2.37
N LEU A 101 6.60 1.75 1.17
CA LEU A 101 5.29 2.07 0.60
C LEU A 101 4.52 0.81 0.26
N TYR A 102 3.30 0.74 0.78
CA TYR A 102 2.28 -0.24 0.46
C TYR A 102 1.08 0.50 -0.07
N LEU A 103 0.59 0.06 -1.21
CA LEU A 103 -0.57 0.66 -1.84
C LEU A 103 -1.46 -0.44 -2.39
N ASN A 104 -2.75 -0.35 -2.15
CA ASN A 104 -3.67 -1.34 -2.67
C ASN A 104 -4.46 -0.79 -3.88
N MET A 105 -4.85 -1.71 -4.76
CA MET A 105 -5.70 -1.42 -5.93
C MET A 105 -6.36 -2.71 -6.42
N GLN A 106 -7.35 -2.59 -7.30
CA GLN A 106 -8.00 -3.76 -7.91
C GLN A 106 -7.14 -4.36 -9.02
N SER A 107 -6.60 -3.50 -9.88
CA SER A 107 -5.75 -3.92 -11.00
C SER A 107 -4.60 -2.96 -11.19
N MET A 108 -3.45 -3.53 -11.58
CA MET A 108 -2.27 -2.78 -11.99
C MET A 108 -2.56 -1.85 -13.17
N ASP A 109 -3.60 -2.12 -13.97
CA ASP A 109 -3.94 -1.32 -15.14
C ASP A 109 -4.46 0.09 -14.83
N LEU A 110 -4.83 0.33 -13.57
CA LEU A 110 -5.40 1.61 -13.14
C LEU A 110 -4.34 2.69 -12.90
N ILE A 111 -3.07 2.30 -12.73
CA ILE A 111 -1.97 3.23 -12.43
C ILE A 111 -1.07 3.45 -13.65
N ASP A 112 -0.44 4.62 -13.73
CA ASP A 112 0.51 4.96 -14.80
C ASP A 112 1.68 3.97 -14.92
N ASN A 113 2.12 3.70 -16.14
CA ASN A 113 3.19 2.72 -16.41
C ASN A 113 4.50 3.05 -15.66
N ARG A 114 4.85 4.33 -15.51
CA ARG A 114 6.07 4.73 -14.77
C ARG A 114 5.97 4.43 -13.29
N PHE A 115 4.74 4.41 -12.75
CA PHE A 115 4.47 4.00 -11.39
C PHE A 115 4.67 2.48 -11.24
N ARG A 116 4.11 1.69 -12.17
CA ARG A 116 4.32 0.23 -12.24
C ARG A 116 5.80 -0.13 -12.37
N ASP A 117 6.58 0.70 -13.05
CA ASP A 117 8.02 0.50 -13.21
C ASP A 117 8.85 0.67 -11.94
N ARG A 118 8.30 1.33 -10.93
CA ARG A 118 9.00 1.61 -9.67
C ARG A 118 8.59 0.71 -8.52
N LEU A 119 7.60 -0.16 -8.74
CA LEU A 119 7.19 -1.18 -7.79
C LEU A 119 8.17 -2.36 -7.85
N GLN A 120 8.48 -2.92 -6.68
CA GLN A 120 9.42 -4.03 -6.55
C GLN A 120 8.72 -5.39 -6.68
N ALA A 121 7.52 -5.48 -6.12
CA ALA A 121 6.69 -6.67 -6.18
C ALA A 121 5.22 -6.30 -6.06
N ILE A 122 4.39 -7.25 -6.42
CA ILE A 122 2.96 -7.26 -6.24
C ILE A 122 2.66 -8.35 -5.20
N LEU A 123 1.84 -8.02 -4.21
CA LEU A 123 1.34 -8.92 -3.18
C LEU A 123 -0.11 -9.24 -3.51
N ILE A 124 -0.45 -10.53 -3.52
CA ILE A 124 -1.79 -11.02 -3.83
C ILE A 124 -2.31 -11.78 -2.61
N PRO A 125 -3.14 -11.15 -1.77
CA PRO A 125 -3.70 -11.80 -0.60
C PRO A 125 -4.85 -12.74 -0.97
N GLN A 126 -4.96 -13.83 -0.24
CA GLN A 126 -6.10 -14.73 -0.21
C GLN A 126 -6.52 -14.93 1.24
N LYS A 127 -7.77 -14.63 1.53
CA LYS A 127 -8.36 -14.68 2.87
C LYS A 127 -8.93 -16.06 3.19
N PHE A 128 -8.55 -16.61 4.34
CA PHE A 128 -9.18 -17.77 4.94
C PHE A 128 -10.15 -17.32 6.01
N VAL A 129 -11.36 -17.88 5.95
CA VAL A 129 -12.46 -17.57 6.86
C VAL A 129 -12.90 -18.82 7.61
N HIS A 130 -13.39 -18.64 8.83
CA HIS A 130 -14.01 -19.73 9.56
C HIS A 130 -15.28 -20.19 8.84
N PRO A 131 -15.47 -21.49 8.57
CA PRO A 131 -16.64 -21.98 7.82
C PRO A 131 -17.99 -21.66 8.47
N SER A 132 -18.03 -21.52 9.80
CA SER A 132 -19.26 -21.31 10.56
C SER A 132 -19.63 -19.83 10.75
N SER A 133 -18.65 -18.94 10.90
CA SER A 133 -18.88 -17.52 11.20
C SER A 133 -18.55 -16.58 10.05
N ASN A 134 -17.90 -17.09 8.99
CA ASN A 134 -17.37 -16.30 7.87
C ASN A 134 -16.36 -15.20 8.32
N VAL A 135 -15.86 -15.29 9.55
CA VAL A 135 -14.87 -14.35 10.10
C VAL A 135 -13.48 -14.74 9.57
N PRO A 136 -12.72 -13.80 9.00
CA PRO A 136 -11.34 -14.05 8.59
C PRO A 136 -10.45 -14.43 9.77
N PHE A 137 -9.55 -15.41 9.58
CA PHE A 137 -8.58 -15.79 10.60
C PHE A 137 -7.14 -15.85 10.07
N ALA A 138 -6.96 -16.03 8.76
CA ALA A 138 -5.64 -16.00 8.15
C ALA A 138 -5.65 -15.33 6.77
N LEU A 139 -4.49 -14.80 6.37
CA LEU A 139 -4.17 -14.44 5.00
C LEU A 139 -3.01 -15.29 4.50
N GLU A 140 -3.15 -15.87 3.33
CA GLU A 140 -2.01 -16.30 2.52
C GLU A 140 -1.69 -15.21 1.51
N VAL A 141 -0.42 -14.90 1.32
CA VAL A 141 0.02 -13.86 0.38
C VAL A 141 0.98 -14.47 -0.61
N SER A 142 0.55 -14.47 -1.88
CA SER A 142 1.41 -14.78 -3.01
C SER A 142 2.19 -13.53 -3.42
N ILE A 143 3.44 -13.71 -3.85
CA ILE A 143 4.32 -12.60 -4.24
C ILE A 143 4.66 -12.74 -5.72
N MET A 144 4.37 -11.70 -6.49
CA MET A 144 4.84 -11.56 -7.87
C MET A 144 5.96 -10.53 -7.91
N GLN A 145 7.17 -10.96 -8.21
CA GLN A 145 8.32 -10.07 -8.27
C GLN A 145 8.63 -9.69 -9.70
N LYS A 146 8.97 -8.41 -9.89
CA LYS A 146 9.42 -7.89 -11.18
C LYS A 146 10.90 -8.15 -11.36
N ASP A 147 11.28 -8.75 -12.49
CA ASP A 147 12.69 -8.85 -12.87
C ASP A 147 13.22 -7.53 -13.45
N LYS A 148 14.53 -7.49 -13.75
CA LYS A 148 15.19 -6.29 -14.32
C LYS A 148 14.73 -5.93 -15.74
N TRP A 149 13.98 -6.81 -16.41
CA TRP A 149 13.46 -6.64 -17.77
C TRP A 149 11.98 -6.26 -17.78
N GLY A 150 11.36 -6.27 -16.59
CA GLY A 150 9.99 -5.88 -16.39
C GLY A 150 8.98 -7.02 -16.41
N SER A 151 9.44 -8.27 -16.48
CA SER A 151 8.57 -9.44 -16.40
C SER A 151 8.24 -9.75 -14.94
N TYR A 152 6.97 -10.04 -14.66
CA TYR A 152 6.55 -10.49 -13.34
C TYR A 152 6.52 -12.02 -13.28
N THR A 153 7.14 -12.57 -12.23
CA THR A 153 7.12 -14.00 -11.95
C THR A 153 6.57 -14.23 -10.55
N ILE A 154 5.66 -15.20 -10.42
CA ILE A 154 5.19 -15.65 -9.10
C ILE A 154 6.35 -16.36 -8.40
N ILE A 155 6.68 -15.89 -7.20
CA ILE A 155 7.63 -16.58 -6.32
C ILE A 155 6.90 -17.80 -5.73
N PRO A 156 7.48 -19.01 -5.76
CA PRO A 156 6.84 -20.20 -5.19
C PRO A 156 6.55 -20.13 -3.69
N SER A 157 7.23 -19.25 -2.97
CA SER A 157 7.05 -19.04 -1.54
C SER A 157 5.81 -18.17 -1.27
N LYS A 158 5.03 -18.57 -0.27
CA LYS A 158 3.87 -17.83 0.22
C LYS A 158 4.12 -17.36 1.65
N LEU A 159 3.56 -16.21 2.00
CA LEU A 159 3.57 -15.71 3.37
C LEU A 159 2.21 -15.98 4.01
N TYR A 160 2.20 -16.27 5.31
CA TYR A 160 0.97 -16.47 6.07
C TYR A 160 0.91 -15.47 7.23
N PHE A 161 -0.25 -14.85 7.41
CA PHE A 161 -0.52 -13.91 8.49
C PHE A 161 -1.73 -14.41 9.27
N ASP A 162 -1.59 -14.52 10.60
CA ASP A 162 -2.76 -14.54 11.47
C ASP A 162 -3.32 -13.12 11.51
N VAL A 163 -4.62 -12.99 11.24
CA VAL A 163 -5.31 -11.69 11.12
C VAL A 163 -6.44 -11.55 12.12
N SER A 164 -6.57 -12.48 13.06
CA SER A 164 -7.65 -12.51 14.04
C SER A 164 -7.69 -11.24 14.88
N GLU A 165 -6.51 -10.71 15.24
CA GLU A 165 -6.36 -9.46 16.00
C GLU A 165 -6.36 -8.20 15.13
N ILE A 166 -6.27 -8.33 13.81
CA ILE A 166 -6.14 -7.19 12.89
C ILE A 166 -7.51 -6.66 12.45
N LEU A 167 -8.54 -7.50 12.47
CA LEU A 167 -9.88 -7.13 12.00
C LEU A 167 -10.50 -5.96 12.76
N SER A 168 -10.14 -5.78 14.03
CA SER A 168 -10.62 -4.66 14.85
C SER A 168 -9.75 -3.41 14.72
N LEU A 169 -8.74 -3.42 13.85
CA LEU A 169 -7.75 -2.33 13.75
C LEU A 169 -8.02 -1.34 12.61
N TYR A 170 -9.09 -1.52 11.84
CA TYR A 170 -9.46 -0.64 10.74
C TYR A 170 -10.98 -0.70 10.49
N ASP A 171 -11.52 0.34 9.87
CA ASP A 171 -12.92 0.37 9.44
C ASP A 171 -13.04 -0.17 8.01
N THR A 172 -13.80 -1.26 7.85
CA THR A 172 -14.07 -1.86 6.53
C THR A 172 -15.06 -1.07 5.67
N SER A 173 -15.80 -0.13 6.27
CA SER A 173 -16.89 0.61 5.64
C SER A 173 -16.53 2.05 5.27
N GLU A 174 -15.29 2.46 5.55
CA GLU A 174 -14.80 3.80 5.24
C GLU A 174 -14.81 4.07 3.74
N GLU A 175 -15.44 5.18 3.34
CA GLU A 175 -15.37 5.70 1.97
C GLU A 175 -14.19 6.67 1.83
N LEU A 176 -13.27 6.38 0.91
CA LEU A 176 -12.05 7.16 0.73
C LEU A 176 -12.20 8.23 -0.35
N ASN A 177 -11.70 9.42 -0.05
CA ASN A 177 -11.61 10.51 -1.01
C ASN A 177 -10.25 10.49 -1.73
N PRO A 178 -10.20 10.86 -3.02
CA PRO A 178 -8.92 11.02 -3.73
C PRO A 178 -8.02 12.05 -3.03
N LEU A 179 -6.74 11.73 -2.88
CA LEU A 179 -5.75 12.67 -2.37
C LEU A 179 -5.51 13.77 -3.41
N THR A 180 -5.66 15.01 -2.99
CA THR A 180 -5.44 16.20 -3.84
C THR A 180 -4.40 17.11 -3.20
N TYR A 181 -3.77 17.97 -3.99
CA TYR A 181 -3.00 19.09 -3.46
C TYR A 181 -3.98 20.11 -2.88
N THR A 182 -3.66 20.68 -1.71
CA THR A 182 -4.50 21.76 -1.17
C THR A 182 -4.46 22.94 -2.12
N ALA A 183 -5.62 23.50 -2.46
CA ALA A 183 -5.67 24.72 -3.25
C ALA A 183 -5.05 25.86 -2.42
N ASP A 184 -4.02 26.52 -2.98
CA ASP A 184 -3.45 27.76 -2.43
C ASP A 184 -4.51 28.87 -2.27
#